data_AF-B0WM36-F1
#
_entry.id   AF-B0WM36-F1
#
_cell.length_a   1.000
_cell.length_b   1.000
_cell.length_c   1.000
_cell.angle_alpha   90.00
_cell.angle_beta   90.00
_cell.angle_gamma   90.00
#
_symmetry.space_group_name_H-M   'P 1'
#
loop_
_entity.id
_entity.type
_entity.pdbx_description
1 polymer ?
#
loop_
_entity_poly.entity_id
_entity_poly.type
_entity_poly.pdbx_seq_one_letter_code
_entity_poly.pdbx_strand_id
1 'polypeptide(L)'
;MLDRNRRIKTCPEKFQLCTERFDVLVTCEERVYDQVIEFMESKTPTYNLPVHVINIDIQDNHEEATVGAFAICDLITMMAQSDDLDNDIDELLHDFESKCQRSVLHCVLFY
;
A
#
# COMPACT_ATOMS: atom_id res chain seq x y z
N MET A 1 5.40 21.27 4.81
CA MET A 1 5.48 19.78 4.88
C MET A 1 5.86 19.29 6.27
N LEU A 2 7.00 19.70 6.84
CA LEU A 2 7.49 19.20 8.15
C LEU A 2 6.55 19.48 9.32
N ASP A 3 5.96 20.67 9.42
CA ASP A 3 4.99 20.99 10.47
C ASP A 3 3.72 20.13 10.42
N ARG A 4 3.27 19.77 9.20
CA ARG A 4 2.15 18.84 9.01
C ARG A 4 2.52 17.46 9.56
N ASN A 5 3.70 16.95 9.20
CA ASN A 5 4.16 15.63 9.63
C ASN A 5 4.30 15.55 11.15
N ARG A 6 4.83 16.62 11.79
CA ARG A 6 4.98 16.71 13.25
C ARG A 6 3.63 16.65 14.00
N ARG A 7 2.54 17.09 13.37
CA ARG A 7 1.19 16.98 13.97
C ARG A 7 0.61 15.58 13.89
N ILE A 8 1.12 14.74 12.98
CA ILE A 8 0.65 13.36 12.77
C ILE A 8 1.44 12.37 13.62
N LYS A 9 2.78 12.48 13.62
CA LYS A 9 3.66 11.59 14.39
C LYS A 9 4.97 12.26 14.82
N THR A 10 5.68 11.63 15.77
CA THR A 10 6.90 12.18 16.40
C THR A 10 8.11 12.16 15.46
N CYS A 11 8.31 11.08 14.70
CA CYS A 11 9.44 10.92 13.78
C CYS A 11 9.07 10.02 12.57
N PRO A 12 9.83 10.08 11.46
CA PRO A 12 9.72 9.09 10.39
C PRO A 12 10.22 7.72 10.86
N GLU A 13 9.62 6.66 10.34
CA GLU A 13 9.88 5.28 10.71
C GLU A 13 10.31 4.49 9.49
N LYS A 14 11.19 3.51 9.68
CA LYS A 14 11.61 2.59 8.62
C LYS A 14 10.78 1.32 8.69
N PHE A 15 10.17 0.94 7.58
CA PHE A 15 9.35 -0.28 7.50
C PHE A 15 10.14 -1.53 7.92
N GLN A 16 11.43 -1.61 7.58
CA GLN A 16 12.27 -2.76 7.91
C GLN A 16 12.50 -2.96 9.43
N LEU A 17 12.22 -1.94 10.25
CA LEU A 17 12.32 -2.03 11.70
C LEU A 17 10.96 -2.24 12.38
N CYS A 18 9.88 -2.19 11.60
CA CYS A 18 8.53 -2.37 12.10
C CYS A 18 8.24 -3.86 12.38
N THR A 19 7.51 -4.11 13.46
CA THR A 19 7.03 -5.46 13.86
C THR A 19 5.50 -5.56 13.80
N GLU A 20 4.82 -4.48 13.40
CA GLU A 20 3.38 -4.48 13.22
C GLU A 20 2.98 -5.26 11.96
N ARG A 21 1.73 -5.69 11.95
CA ARG A 21 1.11 -6.48 10.88
C ARG A 21 -0.04 -5.68 10.29
N PHE A 22 -0.20 -5.76 8.98
CA PHE A 22 -1.17 -5.01 8.21
C PHE A 22 -1.90 -5.95 7.25
N ASP A 23 -3.17 -5.69 6.98
CA ASP A 23 -3.92 -6.46 5.98
C ASP A 23 -3.57 -6.00 4.55
N VAL A 24 -3.32 -4.69 4.40
CA VAL A 24 -2.95 -4.06 3.13
C VAL A 24 -1.76 -3.12 3.34
N LEU A 25 -0.74 -3.23 2.48
CA LEU A 25 0.40 -2.35 2.36
C LEU A 25 0.35 -1.63 1.02
N VAL A 26 0.41 -0.29 1.04
CA VAL A 26 0.44 0.52 -0.17
C VAL A 26 1.80 1.19 -0.32
N THR A 27 2.42 1.02 -1.48
CA THR A 27 3.69 1.66 -1.86
C THR A 27 3.45 2.72 -2.93
N CYS A 28 4.24 3.79 -2.88
CA CYS A 28 4.07 4.97 -3.76
C CYS A 28 5.02 4.99 -4.96
N GLU A 29 5.95 4.03 -5.06
CA GLU A 29 6.88 3.87 -6.19
C GLU A 29 7.33 2.40 -6.27
N GLU A 30 7.60 1.93 -7.49
CA GLU A 30 7.99 0.53 -7.76
C GLU A 30 9.26 0.12 -7.00
N ARG A 31 10.22 1.04 -6.84
CA ARG A 31 11.44 0.77 -6.08
C ARG A 31 11.16 0.48 -4.59
N VAL A 32 10.16 1.12 -4.00
CA VAL A 32 9.75 0.87 -2.61
C VAL A 32 8.97 -0.44 -2.53
N TYR A 33 8.15 -0.75 -3.53
CA TYR A 33 7.48 -2.03 -3.67
C TYR A 33 8.46 -3.20 -3.62
N ASP A 34 9.51 -3.16 -4.46
CA ASP A 34 10.55 -4.20 -4.47
C ASP A 34 11.24 -4.35 -3.10
N GLN A 35 11.55 -3.23 -2.44
CA GLN A 35 12.18 -3.25 -1.11
C GLN A 35 11.27 -3.84 -0.02
N VAL A 36 9.95 -3.62 -0.13
CA VAL A 36 8.96 -4.18 0.80
C VAL A 36 8.87 -5.69 0.59
N ILE A 37 8.79 -6.15 -0.67
CA ILE A 37 8.76 -7.57 -1.02
C ILE A 37 10.02 -8.27 -0.52
N GLU A 38 11.20 -7.78 -0.90
CA GLU A 38 12.48 -8.38 -0.52
C GLU A 38 12.61 -8.50 1.01
N PHE A 39 12.22 -7.46 1.74
CA PHE A 39 12.27 -7.47 3.20
C PHE A 39 11.30 -8.50 3.80
N MET A 40 10.08 -8.60 3.28
CA MET A 40 9.08 -9.55 3.77
C MET A 40 9.47 -10.99 3.43
N GLU A 41 9.96 -11.27 2.22
CA GLU A 41 10.45 -12.60 1.81
C GLU A 41 11.72 -13.04 2.57
N SER A 42 12.54 -12.08 3.02
CA SER A 42 13.71 -12.39 3.86
C SER A 42 13.32 -12.93 5.24
N LYS A 43 12.08 -12.71 5.68
CA LYS A 43 11.55 -13.23 6.95
C LYS A 43 10.90 -14.59 6.73
N THR A 44 11.04 -15.49 7.69
CA THR A 44 10.30 -16.75 7.68
C THR A 44 8.85 -16.50 8.10
N PRO A 45 7.86 -16.82 7.26
CA PRO A 45 6.45 -16.66 7.61
C PRO A 45 6.12 -17.55 8.80
N THR A 46 5.61 -16.95 9.87
CA THR A 46 5.35 -17.62 11.15
C THR A 46 3.86 -17.77 11.43
N TYR A 47 3.05 -16.83 10.94
CA TYR A 47 1.63 -16.74 11.24
C TYR A 47 0.75 -17.24 10.11
N ASN A 48 1.31 -17.40 8.90
CA ASN A 48 0.56 -17.74 7.68
C ASN A 48 -0.62 -16.78 7.45
N LEU A 49 -0.46 -15.53 7.88
CA LEU A 49 -1.45 -14.47 7.65
C LEU A 49 -1.08 -13.76 6.34
N PRO A 50 -2.00 -13.69 5.36
CA PRO A 50 -1.74 -12.98 4.12
C PRO A 50 -1.68 -11.47 4.36
N VAL A 51 -0.92 -10.79 3.52
CA VAL A 51 -0.92 -9.33 3.38
C VAL A 51 -0.88 -8.97 1.91
N HIS A 52 -1.77 -8.06 1.51
CA HIS A 52 -1.77 -7.55 0.14
C HIS A 52 -0.79 -6.38 0.05
N VAL A 53 0.17 -6.48 -0.86
CA VAL A 53 1.07 -5.36 -1.18
C VAL A 53 0.65 -4.79 -2.52
N ILE A 54 0.36 -3.50 -2.54
CA ILE A 54 -0.16 -2.79 -3.71
C ILE A 54 0.76 -1.61 -4.01
N ASN A 55 1.18 -1.47 -5.26
CA ASN A 55 1.95 -0.32 -5.71
C ASN A 55 1.12 0.62 -6.57
N ILE A 56 1.13 1.90 -6.22
CA ILE A 56 0.57 2.97 -7.05
C ILE A 56 1.69 3.97 -7.28
N ASP A 57 2.13 4.12 -8.54
CA ASP A 57 3.20 5.05 -8.88
C ASP A 57 2.71 6.51 -8.72
N ILE A 58 3.36 7.24 -7.81
CA ILE A 58 3.05 8.63 -7.46
C ILE A 58 4.35 9.42 -7.54
N GLN A 59 4.37 10.44 -8.40
CA GLN A 59 5.56 11.28 -8.52
C GLN A 59 5.83 12.07 -7.23
N ASP A 60 7.11 12.22 -6.90
CA ASP A 60 7.56 12.95 -5.71
C ASP A 60 7.45 14.47 -5.88
N ASN A 61 6.21 14.96 -5.96
CA ASN A 61 5.86 16.36 -5.94
C ASN A 61 4.59 16.57 -5.09
N HIS A 62 4.35 17.80 -4.63
CA HIS A 62 3.25 18.06 -3.69
C HIS A 62 1.85 17.90 -4.30
N GLU A 63 1.71 18.18 -5.60
CA GLU A 63 0.41 18.12 -6.30
C GLU A 63 0.02 16.66 -6.54
N GLU A 64 0.92 15.87 -7.14
CA GLU A 64 0.74 14.43 -7.36
C GLU A 64 0.63 13.66 -6.05
N ALA A 65 1.39 14.01 -5.00
CA ALA A 65 1.21 13.40 -3.69
C ALA A 65 -0.19 13.63 -3.10
N THR A 66 -0.82 14.77 -3.42
CA THR A 66 -2.17 15.07 -2.97
C THR A 66 -3.21 14.27 -3.76
N VAL A 67 -3.07 14.23 -5.09
CA VAL A 67 -3.95 13.43 -5.97
C VAL A 67 -3.82 11.95 -5.67
N GLY A 68 -2.59 11.45 -5.53
CA GLY A 68 -2.29 10.07 -5.15
C GLY A 68 -2.85 9.71 -3.78
N ALA A 69 -2.78 10.62 -2.79
CA ALA A 69 -3.38 10.39 -1.48
C ALA A 69 -4.92 10.21 -1.55
N PHE A 70 -5.61 10.97 -2.40
CA PHE A 70 -7.04 10.77 -2.64
C PHE A 70 -7.32 9.44 -3.35
N ALA A 71 -6.53 9.09 -4.37
CA ALA A 71 -6.68 7.82 -5.06
C ALA A 71 -6.46 6.62 -4.13
N ILE A 72 -5.45 6.67 -3.26
CA ILE A 72 -5.21 5.65 -2.22
C ILE A 72 -6.41 5.59 -1.26
N CYS A 73 -6.91 6.74 -0.81
CA CYS A 73 -8.07 6.81 0.08
C CYS A 73 -9.30 6.14 -0.54
N ASP A 74 -9.56 6.39 -1.82
CA ASP A 74 -10.68 5.80 -2.55
C ASP A 74 -10.51 4.28 -2.71
N LEU A 75 -9.30 3.81 -3.07
CA LEU A 75 -9.01 2.38 -3.17
C LEU A 75 -9.24 1.66 -1.84
N ILE A 76 -8.65 2.17 -0.75
CA ILE A 76 -8.80 1.56 0.57
C ILE A 76 -10.26 1.60 1.04
N THR A 77 -11.01 2.65 0.68
CA THR A 77 -12.45 2.72 0.97
C THR A 77 -13.25 1.68 0.20
N MET A 78 -12.92 1.43 -1.08
CA MET A 78 -13.55 0.37 -1.88
C MET A 78 -13.24 -1.01 -1.29
N MET A 79 -11.99 -1.26 -0.91
CA MET A 79 -11.57 -2.51 -0.26
C MET A 79 -12.25 -2.73 1.09
N ALA A 80 -12.39 -1.69 1.91
CA ALA A 80 -13.05 -1.77 3.21
C ALA A 80 -14.57 -2.02 3.12
N GLN A 81 -15.18 -1.82 1.95
CA GLN A 81 -16.60 -2.09 1.70
C GLN A 81 -16.85 -3.50 1.16
N SER A 82 -15.81 -4.24 0.76
CA SER A 82 -15.95 -5.63 0.35
C SER A 82 -16.13 -6.53 1.58
N ASP A 83 -17.05 -7.49 1.46
CA ASP A 83 -17.28 -8.52 2.49
C ASP A 83 -16.21 -9.63 2.45
N ASP A 84 -15.57 -9.84 1.29
CA ASP A 84 -14.56 -10.88 1.04
C ASP A 84 -13.42 -10.33 0.16
N LEU A 85 -12.50 -9.61 0.81
CA LEU A 85 -11.43 -8.89 0.14
C LEU A 85 -10.53 -9.82 -0.70
N ASP A 86 -10.21 -11.01 -0.18
CA ASP A 86 -9.31 -11.95 -0.86
C ASP A 86 -9.87 -12.41 -2.22
N ASN A 87 -11.19 -12.53 -2.34
CA ASN A 87 -11.85 -12.92 -3.58
C ASN A 87 -12.15 -11.73 -4.50
N ASP A 88 -12.46 -10.56 -3.94
CA ASP A 88 -12.89 -9.39 -4.69
C ASP A 88 -11.71 -8.50 -5.16
N ILE A 89 -10.51 -8.67 -4.61
CA ILE A 89 -9.37 -7.76 -4.82
C ILE A 89 -9.01 -7.56 -6.29
N ASP A 90 -9.02 -8.63 -7.10
CA ASP A 90 -8.67 -8.54 -8.53
C ASP A 90 -9.68 -7.67 -9.30
N GLU A 91 -10.98 -7.80 -9.00
CA GLU A 91 -12.03 -6.98 -9.62
C GLU A 91 -11.94 -5.52 -9.15
N LEU A 92 -11.74 -5.30 -7.84
CA LEU A 92 -11.57 -3.97 -7.27
C LEU A 92 -10.37 -3.23 -7.85
N LEU A 93 -9.24 -3.92 -8.01
CA LEU A 93 -8.03 -3.37 -8.62
C LEU A 93 -8.27 -3.05 -10.09
N HIS A 94 -8.93 -3.92 -10.84
CA HIS A 94 -9.26 -3.66 -12.24
C HIS A 94 -10.18 -2.43 -12.43
N ASP A 95 -11.20 -2.31 -11.57
CA ASP A 95 -12.09 -1.15 -11.54
C ASP A 95 -11.33 0.14 -11.18
N PHE A 96 -10.39 0.05 -10.25
CA PHE A 96 -9.55 1.17 -9.85
C PHE A 96 -8.59 1.59 -10.98
N GLU A 97 -7.90 0.64 -11.64
CA GLU A 97 -7.03 0.91 -12.79
C GLU A 97 -7.81 1.61 -13.91
N SER A 98 -9.03 1.15 -14.18
CA SER A 98 -9.92 1.73 -15.19
C SER A 98 -10.33 3.17 -14.87
N LYS A 99 -10.55 3.48 -13.59
CA LYS A 99 -10.91 4.83 -13.11
C LYS A 99 -9.72 5.78 -13.08
N CYS A 100 -8.58 5.31 -12.57
CA CYS A 100 -7.41 6.16 -12.34
C CYS A 100 -6.47 6.26 -13.54
N GLN A 101 -6.63 5.38 -14.56
CA GLN A 101 -5.72 5.26 -15.70
C GLN A 101 -4.25 5.13 -15.29
N ARG A 102 -4.02 4.45 -14.15
CA ARG A 102 -2.70 4.14 -13.59
C ARG A 102 -2.57 2.63 -13.50
N SER A 103 -1.38 2.12 -13.80
CA SER A 103 -1.08 0.72 -13.55
C SER A 103 -0.89 0.51 -12.06
N VAL A 104 -1.48 -0.57 -11.55
CA VAL A 104 -1.36 -0.98 -10.17
C VAL A 104 -0.68 -2.33 -10.13
N LEU A 105 0.40 -2.44 -9.35
CA LEU A 105 1.02 -3.73 -9.08
C LEU A 105 0.40 -4.29 -7.80
N HIS A 106 0.18 -5.60 -7.78
CA HIS A 106 -0.35 -6.30 -6.62
C HIS A 106 0.37 -7.63 -6.44
N CYS A 107 0.65 -7.95 -5.18
CA CYS A 107 1.06 -9.29 -4.79
C CYS A 107 0.55 -9.61 -3.39
N VAL A 108 0.60 -10.88 -3.04
CA VAL A 108 0.27 -11.38 -1.71
C VAL A 108 1.52 -11.95 -1.08
N LEU A 109 1.84 -11.48 0.12
CA LEU A 109 2.93 -12.00 0.96
C LEU A 109 2.34 -12.58 2.25
N PHE A 110 3.18 -13.22 3.06
CA PHE A 110 2.76 -13.86 4.30
C PHE A 110 3.64 -13.44 5.47
N TYR A 111 3.02 -13.19 6.63
CA TYR A 111 3.71 -12.96 7.90
C TYR A 111 4.10 -14.26 8.62
#